data_AF-A0A1W9X2H4-F1
#
_entry.id   AF-A0A1W9X2H4-F1
#
_cell.length_a   1.000
_cell.length_b   1.000
_cell.length_c   1.000
_cell.angle_alpha   90.00
_cell.angle_beta   90.00
_cell.angle_gamma   90.00
#
_symmetry.space_group_name_H-M   'P 1'
#
loop_
_entity.id
_entity.type
_entity.pdbx_description
1 polymer ?
#
loop_
_entity_poly.entity_id
_entity_poly.type
_entity_poly.pdbx_seq_one_letter_code
_entity_poly.pdbx_strand_id
1 'polypeptide(L)'
;MRPQARCGGCPDVSSQVLAKGAIGEYSDMEISRGLGNNLKTKYFLKSDKGTWLIVPPVRQMVEFRYANLIEPFDMLGGFDVVFCRNVLCYFDNHTRKTIFDRMFRNLSNDGFLIVGATESVYPITDKYAPLRIGGSALFGSFADIGRNRCLGLPTN
;
A
#
# COMPACT_ATOMS: atom_id res chain seq x y z
N MET A 1 0.97 -13.39 21.47
CA MET A 1 0.17 -12.19 21.13
C MET A 1 0.52 -11.84 19.69
N ARG A 2 -0.39 -11.95 18.71
CA ARG A 2 -0.07 -11.52 17.34
C ARG A 2 -0.05 -9.98 17.35
N PRO A 3 0.98 -9.30 16.81
CA PRO A 3 0.92 -7.86 16.66
C PRO A 3 -0.34 -7.50 15.87
N GLN A 4 -1.11 -6.51 16.34
CA GLN A 4 -2.17 -5.94 15.52
C GLN A 4 -1.49 -5.27 14.32
N ALA A 5 -1.79 -5.75 13.11
CA ALA A 5 -1.36 -5.08 11.90
C ALA A 5 -1.88 -3.63 11.92
N ARG A 6 -0.99 -2.67 11.63
CA ARG A 6 -1.34 -1.25 11.48
C ARG A 6 -1.00 -0.81 10.06
N CYS A 7 -1.88 -0.02 9.48
CA CYS A 7 -1.66 0.69 8.23
C CYS A 7 -1.23 2.12 8.56
N GLY A 8 0.05 2.28 8.92
CA GLY A 8 0.64 3.59 9.15
C GLY A 8 0.98 4.30 7.85
N GLY A 9 0.97 5.63 7.87
CA GLY A 9 1.57 6.45 6.83
C GLY A 9 0.92 6.33 5.46
N CYS A 10 -0.42 6.30 5.37
CA CYS A 10 -1.16 6.40 4.10
C CYS A 10 -1.10 7.86 3.58
N PRO A 11 -0.18 8.20 2.66
CA PRO A 11 0.08 9.57 2.29
C PRO A 11 -0.67 9.96 1.02
N ASP A 12 -1.16 11.19 0.96
CA ASP A 12 -1.68 11.77 -0.28
C ASP A 12 -1.40 13.29 -0.29
N VAL A 13 -1.29 13.87 -1.47
CA VAL A 13 -1.19 15.32 -1.67
C VAL A 13 -2.56 16.00 -1.65
N SER A 14 -3.65 15.22 -1.74
CA SER A 14 -5.03 15.70 -1.68
C SER A 14 -5.58 15.60 -0.26
N SER A 15 -5.67 16.75 0.42
CA SER A 15 -6.32 16.85 1.74
C SER A 15 -7.77 16.40 1.74
N GLN A 16 -8.49 16.57 0.62
CA GLN A 16 -9.86 16.12 0.46
C GLN A 16 -9.97 14.59 0.48
N VAL A 17 -9.06 13.89 -0.21
CA VAL A 17 -9.02 12.41 -0.21
C VAL A 17 -8.65 11.88 1.17
N LEU A 18 -7.68 12.51 1.84
CA LEU A 18 -7.30 12.16 3.21
C LEU A 18 -8.46 12.33 4.19
N ALA A 19 -9.17 13.46 4.12
CA ALA A 19 -10.33 13.71 4.97
C ALA A 19 -11.44 12.68 4.73
N LYS A 20 -11.74 12.37 3.46
CA LYS A 20 -12.73 11.33 3.11
C LYS A 20 -12.33 9.96 3.66
N GLY A 21 -11.06 9.57 3.49
CA GLY A 21 -10.53 8.31 4.03
C GLY A 21 -10.61 8.25 5.56
N ALA A 22 -10.25 9.34 6.24
CA ALA A 22 -10.29 9.43 7.70
C ALA A 22 -11.71 9.37 8.26
N ILE A 23 -12.70 9.97 7.57
CA ILE A 23 -14.12 9.82 7.92
C ILE A 23 -14.55 8.36 7.73
N GLY A 24 -14.19 7.77 6.58
CA GLY A 24 -14.50 6.39 6.23
C GLY A 24 -15.95 6.18 5.80
N GLU A 25 -16.56 7.20 5.19
CA GLU A 25 -17.94 7.19 4.67
C GLU A 25 -17.94 7.08 3.13
N TYR A 26 -18.71 6.14 2.61
CA TYR A 26 -18.76 5.82 1.18
C TYR A 26 -20.19 5.60 0.70
N SER A 27 -20.45 5.92 -0.57
CA SER A 27 -21.72 5.61 -1.23
C SER A 27 -21.88 4.13 -1.55
N ASP A 28 -23.11 3.70 -1.81
CA ASP A 28 -23.38 2.31 -2.20
C ASP A 28 -22.67 1.90 -3.49
N MET A 29 -22.53 2.83 -4.44
CA MET A 29 -21.81 2.60 -5.70
C MET A 29 -20.31 2.36 -5.48
N GLU A 30 -19.68 3.09 -4.56
CA GLU A 30 -18.26 2.96 -4.27
C GLU A 30 -17.95 1.61 -3.62
N ILE A 31 -18.75 1.20 -2.63
CA ILE A 31 -18.49 -0.04 -1.91
C ILE A 31 -18.89 -1.29 -2.69
N SER A 32 -19.81 -1.19 -3.65
CA SER A 32 -20.27 -2.36 -4.40
C SER A 32 -19.28 -2.80 -5.49
N ARG A 33 -18.24 -2.00 -5.76
CA ARG A 33 -17.19 -2.35 -6.72
C ARG A 33 -16.12 -3.21 -6.05
N GLY A 34 -16.16 -4.51 -6.31
CA GLY A 34 -15.11 -5.46 -5.90
C GLY A 34 -15.17 -5.93 -4.44
N LEU A 35 -16.10 -5.41 -3.62
CA LEU A 35 -16.34 -5.89 -2.27
C LEU A 35 -17.46 -6.93 -2.25
N GLY A 36 -17.16 -8.16 -1.82
CA GLY A 36 -18.19 -9.18 -1.62
C GLY A 36 -19.16 -8.81 -0.49
N ASN A 37 -20.43 -9.22 -0.60
CA ASN A 37 -21.48 -8.93 0.38
C ASN A 37 -21.07 -9.29 1.81
N ASN A 38 -20.36 -10.39 2.02
CA ASN A 38 -19.91 -10.82 3.35
C ASN A 38 -18.98 -9.80 4.01
N LEU A 39 -18.07 -9.18 3.22
CA LEU A 39 -17.15 -8.16 3.74
C LEU A 39 -17.87 -6.84 3.99
N LYS A 40 -18.82 -6.48 3.12
CA LYS A 40 -19.70 -5.32 3.30
C LYS A 40 -20.44 -5.40 4.62
N THR A 41 -21.16 -6.49 4.88
CA THR A 41 -21.92 -6.67 6.13
C THR A 41 -21.03 -6.78 7.36
N LYS A 42 -19.80 -7.30 7.22
CA LYS A 42 -18.87 -7.46 8.34
C LYS A 42 -18.18 -6.16 8.76
N TYR A 43 -17.83 -5.30 7.80
CA TYR A 43 -16.95 -4.15 8.04
C TYR A 43 -17.58 -2.78 7.76
N PHE A 44 -18.84 -2.73 7.31
CA PHE A 44 -19.56 -1.49 7.09
C PHE A 44 -20.91 -1.46 7.81
N LEU A 45 -21.25 -0.29 8.32
CA LEU A 45 -22.54 0.04 8.92
C LEU A 45 -23.29 0.97 7.98
N LYS A 46 -24.57 0.71 7.74
CA LYS A 46 -25.41 1.61 6.96
C LYS A 46 -25.74 2.84 7.81
N SER A 47 -25.52 4.03 7.28
CA SER A 47 -25.84 5.30 7.94
C SER A 47 -27.28 5.71 7.66
N ASP A 48 -27.81 6.61 8.49
CA ASP A 48 -29.14 7.21 8.30
C ASP A 48 -29.24 8.05 7.01
N LYS A 49 -28.09 8.46 6.45
CA LYS A 49 -28.01 9.22 5.19
C LYS A 49 -27.99 8.33 3.94
N GLY A 50 -28.11 7.01 4.11
CA GLY A 50 -28.05 6.04 3.01
C GLY A 50 -26.63 5.73 2.52
N THR A 51 -25.61 6.23 3.21
CA THR A 51 -24.19 5.92 2.97
C THR A 51 -23.73 4.75 3.85
N TRP A 52 -22.47 4.35 3.70
CA TRP A 52 -21.85 3.26 4.44
C TRP A 52 -20.61 3.74 5.18
N LEU A 53 -20.59 3.50 6.48
CA LEU A 53 -19.49 3.86 7.37
C LEU A 53 -18.68 2.63 7.71
N ILE A 54 -17.36 2.72 7.55
CA ILE A 54 -16.47 1.65 7.98
C ILE A 54 -16.51 1.50 9.51
N VAL A 55 -16.46 0.26 10.01
CA VAL A 55 -16.52 0.00 11.45
C VAL A 55 -15.30 0.63 12.17
N PRO A 56 -15.48 1.17 13.40
CA PRO A 56 -14.40 1.84 14.13
C PRO A 56 -13.11 1.01 14.30
N PRO A 57 -13.15 -0.31 14.58
CA PRO A 57 -11.93 -1.10 14.73
C PRO A 57 -11.05 -1.11 13.47
N VAL A 58 -11.64 -1.11 12.27
CA VAL A 58 -10.85 -1.07 11.03
C VAL A 58 -10.30 0.33 10.79
N ARG A 59 -11.11 1.36 11.01
CA ARG A 59 -10.70 2.76 10.87
C ARG A 59 -9.51 3.11 11.76
N GLN A 60 -9.49 2.60 12.99
CA GLN A 60 -8.43 2.83 13.96
C GLN A 60 -7.09 2.15 13.60
N MET A 61 -7.08 1.22 12.64
CA MET A 61 -5.83 0.63 12.14
C MET A 61 -5.11 1.53 11.14
N VAL A 62 -5.77 2.56 10.60
CA VAL A 62 -5.26 3.39 9.51
C VAL A 62 -4.91 4.79 10.00
N GLU A 63 -3.72 5.26 9.65
CA GLU A 63 -3.30 6.65 9.87
C GLU A 63 -3.10 7.36 8.52
N PHE A 64 -3.94 8.36 8.26
CA PHE A 64 -3.85 9.23 7.09
C PHE A 64 -2.92 10.40 7.38
N ARG A 65 -1.99 10.68 6.46
CA ARG A 65 -1.07 11.81 6.57
C ARG A 65 -0.97 12.56 5.25
N TYR A 66 -0.76 13.86 5.31
CA TYR A 66 -0.35 14.61 4.13
C TYR A 66 1.13 14.34 3.86
N ALA A 67 1.47 13.92 2.64
CA ALA A 67 2.85 13.90 2.19
C ALA A 67 2.91 13.92 0.65
N ASN A 68 3.95 14.56 0.13
CA ASN A 68 4.29 14.52 -1.29
C ASN A 68 5.44 13.51 -1.49
N LEU A 69 5.26 12.54 -2.40
CA LEU A 69 6.30 11.54 -2.68
C LEU A 69 7.60 12.14 -3.24
N ILE A 70 7.54 13.35 -3.82
CA ILE A 70 8.73 14.07 -4.28
C ILE A 70 9.58 14.57 -3.10
N GLU A 71 8.95 14.83 -1.96
CA GLU A 71 9.61 15.33 -0.76
C GLU A 71 10.12 14.18 0.11
N PRO A 72 11.06 14.43 1.04
CA PRO A 72 11.47 13.42 2.02
C PRO A 72 10.28 12.96 2.86
N PHE A 73 10.08 11.64 2.95
CA PHE A 73 9.03 11.01 3.74
C PHE A 73 9.60 9.96 4.71
N ASP A 74 10.89 10.07 5.06
CA ASP A 74 11.57 9.20 6.02
C ASP A 74 10.91 9.26 7.43
N MET A 75 10.19 10.35 7.72
CA MET A 75 9.36 10.53 8.93
C MET A 75 8.17 9.56 9.06
N LEU A 76 7.83 8.81 8.00
CA LEU A 76 6.75 7.84 8.03
C LEU A 76 7.13 6.53 8.76
N GLY A 77 8.43 6.29 8.99
CA GLY A 77 8.92 5.13 9.72
C GLY A 77 9.22 3.91 8.83
N GLY A 78 9.37 2.74 9.48
CA GLY A 78 9.65 1.46 8.82
C GLY A 78 8.39 0.67 8.48
N PHE A 79 8.42 -0.06 7.37
CA PHE A 79 7.28 -0.80 6.83
C PHE A 79 7.65 -2.23 6.43
N ASP A 80 6.81 -3.19 6.81
CA ASP A 80 6.90 -4.56 6.31
C ASP A 80 6.34 -4.68 4.90
N VAL A 81 5.35 -3.85 4.55
CA VAL A 81 4.75 -3.81 3.21
C VAL A 81 4.46 -2.37 2.81
N VAL A 82 4.92 -1.97 1.63
CA VAL A 82 4.61 -0.68 1.00
C VAL A 82 3.76 -0.90 -0.25
N PHE A 83 2.63 -0.21 -0.32
CA PHE A 83 1.79 -0.14 -1.52
C PHE A 83 2.03 1.19 -2.23
N CYS A 84 2.52 1.14 -3.47
CA CYS A 84 2.71 2.33 -4.31
C CYS A 84 2.14 2.03 -5.70
N ARG A 85 0.81 2.12 -5.82
CA ARG A 85 0.07 1.69 -7.02
C ARG A 85 -0.56 2.87 -7.74
N ASN A 86 -0.42 2.91 -9.06
CA ASN A 86 -1.06 3.85 -9.98
C ASN A 86 -0.70 5.33 -9.73
N VAL A 87 0.48 5.59 -9.16
CA VAL A 87 0.99 6.94 -8.86
C VAL A 87 2.35 7.20 -9.51
N LEU A 88 3.15 6.16 -9.74
CA LEU A 88 4.50 6.31 -10.28
C LEU A 88 4.49 6.66 -11.78
N CYS A 89 3.38 6.39 -12.47
CA CYS A 89 3.19 6.74 -13.87
C CYS A 89 3.19 8.26 -14.15
N TYR A 90 3.01 9.09 -13.13
CA TYR A 90 3.05 10.56 -13.25
C TYR A 90 4.46 11.15 -13.19
N PHE A 91 5.47 10.36 -12.82
CA PHE A 91 6.81 10.84 -12.57
C PHE A 91 7.81 10.36 -13.63
N ASP A 92 8.81 11.18 -13.93
CA ASP A 92 9.94 10.78 -14.76
C ASP A 92 10.82 9.71 -14.08
N ASN A 93 11.72 9.10 -14.85
CA ASN A 93 12.56 8.02 -14.35
C ASN A 93 13.51 8.44 -13.21
N HIS A 94 13.95 9.70 -13.19
CA HIS A 94 14.85 10.22 -12.17
C HIS A 94 14.13 10.37 -10.82
N THR A 95 12.93 10.96 -10.86
CA THR A 95 12.04 11.13 -9.72
C THR A 95 11.60 9.77 -9.19
N ARG A 96 11.19 8.85 -10.07
CA ARG A 96 10.85 7.46 -9.70
C ARG A 96 12.00 6.76 -8.97
N LYS A 97 13.23 6.92 -9.46
CA LYS A 97 14.41 6.34 -8.80
C LYS A 97 14.57 6.86 -7.38
N THR A 98 14.44 8.18 -7.20
CA THR A 98 14.53 8.82 -5.88
C THR A 98 13.44 8.31 -4.92
N ILE A 99 12.21 8.17 -5.42
CA ILE A 99 11.09 7.63 -4.64
C ILE A 99 11.36 6.18 -4.23
N PHE A 100 11.80 5.33 -5.17
CA PHE A 100 12.13 3.94 -4.90
C PHE A 100 13.27 3.79 -3.89
N ASP A 101 14.29 4.64 -3.96
CA ASP A 101 15.41 4.65 -3.02
C ASP A 101 14.97 5.01 -1.61
N ARG A 102 14.06 5.97 -1.46
CA ARG A 102 13.47 6.33 -0.15
C ARG A 102 12.59 5.21 0.40
N MET A 103 11.72 4.64 -0.43
CA MET A 103 10.89 3.49 -0.03
C MET A 103 11.75 2.31 0.43
N PHE A 104 12.87 2.05 -0.25
CA PHE A 104 13.76 0.95 0.09
C PHE A 104 14.38 1.13 1.47
N ARG A 105 14.78 2.36 1.83
CA ARG A 105 15.31 2.67 3.17
C ARG A 105 14.28 2.51 4.29
N ASN A 106 13.02 2.76 3.98
CA ASN A 106 11.91 2.62 4.92
C ASN A 106 11.32 1.21 4.94
N LEU A 107 11.82 0.28 4.12
CA LEU A 107 11.34 -1.10 4.08
C LEU A 107 12.12 -1.94 5.09
N SER A 108 11.42 -2.82 5.82
CA SER A 108 12.05 -3.88 6.62
C SER A 108 12.92 -4.76 5.71
N ASN A 109 13.93 -5.43 6.28
CA ASN A 109 14.84 -6.30 5.51
C ASN A 109 14.11 -7.41 4.74
N ASP A 110 13.01 -7.92 5.30
CA ASP A 110 12.12 -8.93 4.71
C ASP A 110 10.84 -8.32 4.11
N GLY A 111 10.80 -7.00 3.93
CA GLY A 111 9.61 -6.30 3.47
C GLY A 111 9.40 -6.34 1.97
N PHE A 112 8.18 -5.98 1.56
CA PHE A 112 7.73 -6.02 0.17
C PHE A 112 7.20 -4.67 -0.31
N LEU A 113 7.57 -4.31 -1.54
CA LEU A 113 6.95 -3.25 -2.32
C LEU A 113 5.97 -3.87 -3.33
N ILE A 114 4.77 -3.30 -3.42
CA ILE A 114 3.73 -3.70 -4.38
C ILE A 114 3.38 -2.48 -5.23
N VAL A 115 3.51 -2.63 -6.55
CA VAL A 115 3.22 -1.57 -7.54
C VAL A 115 1.99 -1.90 -8.39
N GLY A 116 1.49 -0.92 -9.14
CA GLY A 116 0.39 -1.09 -10.08
C GLY A 116 0.74 -2.05 -11.22
N ALA A 117 -0.27 -2.66 -11.84
CA ALA A 117 -0.07 -3.68 -12.88
C ALA A 117 0.67 -3.17 -14.12
N THR A 118 0.59 -1.87 -14.39
CA THR A 118 1.27 -1.19 -15.51
C THR A 118 2.55 -0.48 -15.09
N GLU A 119 2.91 -0.54 -13.80
CA GLU A 119 4.10 0.11 -13.25
C GLU A 119 5.22 -0.92 -13.11
N SER A 120 6.47 -0.47 -13.30
CA SER A 120 7.65 -1.33 -13.21
C SER A 120 8.73 -0.69 -12.35
N VAL A 121 9.43 -1.51 -11.57
CA VAL A 121 10.63 -1.11 -10.83
C VAL A 121 11.86 -1.16 -11.73
N TYR A 122 11.90 -2.11 -12.67
CA TYR A 122 12.95 -2.24 -13.67
C TYR A 122 12.62 -1.42 -14.94
N PRO A 123 13.56 -0.71 -15.58
CA PRO A 123 15.00 -0.64 -15.30
C PRO A 123 15.42 0.51 -14.37
N ILE A 124 14.51 1.05 -13.55
CA ILE A 124 14.75 2.26 -12.74
C ILE A 124 15.76 1.99 -11.61
N THR A 125 15.67 0.82 -10.99
CA THR A 125 16.55 0.41 -9.89
C THR A 125 16.69 -1.11 -9.82
N ASP A 126 17.82 -1.57 -9.27
CA ASP A 126 18.22 -2.96 -9.04
C ASP A 126 18.10 -3.40 -7.57
N LYS A 127 17.88 -2.44 -6.65
CA LYS A 127 17.70 -2.67 -5.20
C LYS A 127 16.54 -3.60 -4.83
N TYR A 128 15.58 -3.80 -5.72
CA TYR A 128 14.45 -4.69 -5.48
C TYR A 128 14.55 -5.90 -6.37
N ALA A 129 14.21 -7.06 -5.82
CA ALA A 129 14.13 -8.28 -6.59
C ALA A 129 12.66 -8.66 -6.85
N PRO A 130 12.32 -9.02 -8.10
CA PRO A 130 10.94 -9.33 -8.46
C PRO A 130 10.51 -10.68 -7.88
N LEU A 131 9.28 -10.73 -7.36
CA LEU A 131 8.58 -11.92 -6.91
C LEU A 131 7.19 -11.92 -7.53
N ARG A 132 6.83 -12.99 -8.23
CA ARG A 132 5.49 -13.14 -8.82
C ARG A 132 4.64 -14.04 -7.93
N ILE A 133 3.54 -13.50 -7.41
CA ILE A 133 2.53 -14.28 -6.67
C ILE A 133 1.16 -13.96 -7.28
N GLY A 134 0.46 -14.99 -7.77
CA GLY A 134 -0.93 -14.86 -8.21
C GLY A 134 -1.19 -13.75 -9.24
N GLY A 135 -0.24 -13.50 -10.15
CA GLY A 135 -0.34 -12.45 -11.17
C GLY A 135 0.01 -11.02 -10.71
N SER A 136 0.30 -10.81 -9.42
CA SER A 136 0.77 -9.53 -8.90
C SER A 136 2.30 -9.44 -8.92
N ALA A 137 2.82 -8.25 -9.23
CA ALA A 137 4.26 -7.97 -9.15
C ALA A 137 4.58 -7.49 -7.73
N LEU A 138 5.22 -8.36 -6.95
CA LEU A 138 5.81 -8.02 -5.66
C LEU A 138 7.31 -7.81 -5.84
N PHE A 139 7.88 -6.96 -5.00
CA PHE A 139 9.29 -6.60 -5.07
C PHE A 139 9.86 -6.67 -3.67
N GLY A 140 10.69 -7.67 -3.40
CA GLY A 140 11.34 -7.85 -2.10
C GLY A 140 12.60 -7.01 -1.98
N SER A 141 12.97 -6.66 -0.75
CA SER A 141 14.29 -6.09 -0.48
C SER A 141 15.39 -7.10 -0.85
N PHE A 142 16.46 -6.65 -1.54
CA PHE A 142 17.54 -7.55 -1.99
C PHE A 142 18.35 -8.16 -0.83
N ALA A 143 18.24 -7.60 0.39
CA ALA A 143 19.07 -8.01 1.53
C ALA A 143 18.93 -9.50 1.91
N ASP A 144 17.79 -10.14 1.59
CA ASP A 144 17.48 -11.50 2.06
C ASP A 144 17.33 -12.57 0.94
N ILE A 145 17.16 -12.20 -0.33
CA ILE A 145 16.98 -13.20 -1.41
C ILE A 145 18.30 -13.97 -1.70
N GLY A 146 19.44 -13.46 -1.23
CA GLY A 146 20.73 -14.15 -1.24
C GLY A 146 20.93 -15.20 -0.13
N ARG A 147 19.97 -15.43 0.78
CA ARG A 147 20.05 -16.48 1.82
C ARG A 147 18.84 -17.40 1.80
N ASN A 148 18.81 -18.36 0.88
CA ASN A 148 18.07 -19.64 1.00
C ASN A 148 16.65 -19.63 1.61
N ARG A 149 15.90 -18.55 1.46
CA ARG A 149 14.46 -18.54 1.66
C ARG A 149 13.82 -18.30 0.31
N CYS A 150 13.91 -19.34 -0.52
CA CYS A 150 12.78 -19.69 -1.37
C CYS A 150 11.55 -19.66 -0.47
N LEU A 151 10.79 -18.56 -0.51
CA LEU A 151 9.38 -18.62 -0.16
C LEU A 151 8.86 -19.81 -0.95
N GLY A 152 8.47 -20.88 -0.25
CA GLY A 152 8.02 -22.15 -0.83
C GLY A 152 6.69 -22.00 -1.55
N LEU A 153 6.63 -21.04 -2.47
CA LEU A 153 5.52 -20.78 -3.36
C LEU A 153 5.80 -21.59 -4.62
N PRO A 154 4.90 -22.51 -5.00
CA PRO A 154 5.07 -23.29 -6.20
C PRO A 154 5.13 -22.35 -7.40
N THR A 155 6.24 -22.43 -8.14
CA THR A 155 6.33 -21.89 -9.49
C THR A 155 5.42 -22.74 -10.38
N ASN A 156 4.29 -22.18 -10.80
CA ASN A 156 3.60 -22.66 -11.99
C ASN A 156 4.30 -22.11 -13.24
#